data_AF-A0A355BEV9-F1
#
_entry.id   AF-A0A355BEV9-F1
#
_cell.length_a   1.000
_cell.length_b   1.000
_cell.length_c   1.000
_cell.angle_alpha   90.00
_cell.angle_beta   90.00
_cell.angle_gamma   90.00
#
_symmetry.space_group_name_H-M   'P 1'
#
loop_
_entity.id
_entity.type
_entity.pdbx_description
1 polymer ?
#
loop_
_entity_poly.entity_id
_entity_poly.type
_entity_poly.pdbx_seq_one_letter_code
_entity_poly.pdbx_strand_id
1 'polypeptide(L)'
;MLAITNAKIYTVTDGVIEQGSILMQGGKITAVGKSVSIPAEAQVIDAKGAIITPGFIDEHTHVGGWEEGLGWEGADFNEWTDPVTPHVSILDGINPADIGFADARKGGVTTVQITPGSSNIIGGLMLALKTSGTIVDKMVLKYPTGMKSALGENPKSTYGSQGKAPATRMGSAALLREALLSAKQYVAKQERGDKDWKFDQKLDNLAKVIRKEIPLRIHAHRADDILTAIRIGKEFDINFTIEHCTEGHLIADEIVKNNVTACVGPTIWRR
;
A
#
# COMPACT_ATOMS: atom_id res chain seq x y z
N MET A 1 12.72 28.05 -12.12
CA MET A 1 13.68 26.93 -12.01
C MET A 1 14.33 27.04 -10.64
N LEU A 2 14.68 25.92 -9.99
CA LEU A 2 15.23 25.90 -8.62
C LEU A 2 16.51 25.08 -8.60
N ALA A 3 17.57 25.61 -7.99
CA ALA A 3 18.81 24.90 -7.73
C ALA A 3 19.07 24.86 -6.22
N ILE A 4 19.45 23.70 -5.70
CA ILE A 4 19.97 23.54 -4.34
C ILE A 4 21.44 23.19 -4.45
N THR A 5 22.32 23.94 -3.80
CA THR A 5 23.79 23.80 -3.90
C THR A 5 24.44 23.45 -2.57
N ASN A 6 25.68 22.98 -2.63
CA ASN A 6 26.51 22.71 -1.44
C ASN A 6 25.83 21.76 -0.44
N ALA A 7 25.20 20.69 -0.94
CA ALA A 7 24.53 19.69 -0.12
C ALA A 7 25.36 18.39 -0.04
N LYS A 8 25.18 17.63 1.05
CA LYS A 8 25.55 16.22 1.08
C LYS A 8 24.35 15.39 0.60
N ILE A 9 24.39 14.93 -0.64
CA ILE A 9 23.23 14.33 -1.30
C ILE A 9 23.33 12.80 -1.24
N TYR A 10 22.36 12.16 -0.62
CA TYR A 10 22.18 10.72 -0.68
C TYR A 10 21.23 10.41 -1.81
N THR A 11 21.71 9.81 -2.90
CA THR A 11 20.85 9.49 -4.06
C THR A 11 20.07 8.19 -3.88
N VAL A 12 20.46 7.37 -2.89
CA VAL A 12 19.99 5.99 -2.64
C VAL A 12 20.45 5.00 -3.72
N THR A 13 20.29 5.33 -5.01
CA THR A 13 20.64 4.46 -6.14
C THR A 13 22.11 4.54 -6.56
N ASP A 14 22.72 5.72 -6.43
CA ASP A 14 24.04 6.05 -7.01
C ASP A 14 25.02 6.58 -5.95
N GLY A 15 24.85 6.14 -4.69
CA GLY A 15 25.71 6.49 -3.58
C GLY A 15 25.50 7.90 -2.99
N VAL A 16 26.59 8.49 -2.49
CA VAL A 16 26.57 9.78 -1.81
C VAL A 16 27.42 10.78 -2.59
N ILE A 17 26.85 11.95 -2.89
CA ILE A 17 27.53 13.06 -3.54
C ILE A 17 27.86 14.10 -2.47
N GLU A 18 29.15 14.16 -2.12
CA GLU A 18 29.68 15.20 -1.23
C GLU A 18 29.73 16.55 -1.96
N GLN A 19 29.26 17.61 -1.29
CA GLN A 19 29.22 19.00 -1.82
C GLN A 19 28.54 19.11 -3.19
N GLY A 20 27.44 18.37 -3.37
CA GLY A 20 26.69 18.32 -4.61
C GLY A 20 25.67 19.45 -4.78
N SER A 21 25.10 19.50 -5.97
CA SER A 21 24.00 20.38 -6.35
C SER A 21 22.88 19.59 -7.04
N ILE A 22 21.64 20.08 -6.93
CA ILE A 22 20.44 19.54 -7.56
C ILE A 22 19.79 20.68 -8.35
N LEU A 23 19.47 20.44 -9.63
CA LEU A 23 18.68 21.35 -10.45
C LEU A 23 17.29 20.77 -10.67
N MET A 24 16.26 21.60 -10.52
CA MET A 24 14.86 21.25 -10.67
C MET A 24 14.13 22.20 -11.60
N GLN A 25 13.30 21.64 -12.46
CA GLN A 25 12.42 22.37 -13.37
C GLN A 25 11.09 21.64 -13.49
N GLY A 26 9.98 22.38 -13.43
CA GLY A 26 8.63 21.81 -13.57
C GLY A 26 8.31 20.73 -12.54
N GLY A 27 8.82 20.85 -11.31
CA GLY A 27 8.61 19.86 -10.25
C GLY A 27 9.41 18.56 -10.40
N LYS A 28 10.35 18.48 -11.35
CA LYS A 28 11.22 17.32 -11.57
C LYS A 28 12.69 17.70 -11.42
N ILE A 29 13.51 16.75 -11.01
CA ILE A 29 14.97 16.88 -11.00
C ILE A 29 15.45 16.74 -12.45
N THR A 30 16.23 17.71 -12.93
CA THR A 30 16.82 17.73 -14.28
C THR A 30 18.32 17.44 -14.27
N ALA A 31 19.02 17.71 -13.16
CA ALA A 31 20.41 17.35 -12.97
C ALA A 31 20.74 17.19 -11.48
N VAL A 32 21.67 16.28 -11.17
CA VAL A 32 22.23 16.08 -9.82
C VAL A 32 23.70 15.69 -9.95
N GLY A 33 24.59 16.26 -9.15
CA GLY A 33 26.02 15.98 -9.25
C GLY A 33 26.90 16.99 -8.51
N LYS A 34 28.23 16.76 -8.52
CA LYS A 34 29.21 17.72 -7.99
C LYS A 34 29.32 18.98 -8.85
N SER A 35 29.18 18.83 -10.15
CA SER A 35 29.31 19.91 -11.13
C SER A 35 28.05 20.00 -11.96
N VAL A 36 27.03 20.68 -11.42
CA VAL A 36 25.78 20.97 -12.13
C VAL A 36 25.86 22.39 -12.67
N SER A 37 25.66 22.56 -13.97
CA SER A 37 25.51 23.89 -14.58
C SER A 37 24.19 24.50 -14.13
N ILE A 38 24.26 25.59 -13.36
CA ILE A 38 23.09 26.28 -12.83
C ILE A 38 22.80 27.48 -13.74
N PRO A 39 21.63 27.53 -14.41
CA PRO A 39 21.24 28.68 -15.21
C PRO A 39 21.10 29.95 -14.37
N ALA A 40 21.40 31.11 -14.95
CA ALA A 40 21.41 32.38 -14.23
C ALA A 40 20.02 32.78 -13.68
N GLU A 41 18.96 32.32 -14.35
CA GLU A 41 17.56 32.52 -13.97
C GLU A 41 17.06 31.53 -12.91
N ALA A 42 17.86 30.54 -12.51
CA ALA A 42 17.49 29.62 -11.45
C ALA A 42 17.51 30.33 -10.10
N GLN A 43 16.46 30.16 -9.31
CA GLN A 43 16.50 30.48 -7.89
C GLN A 43 17.50 29.53 -7.21
N VAL A 44 18.49 30.06 -6.51
CA VAL A 44 19.53 29.26 -5.84
C VAL A 44 19.29 29.22 -4.34
N ILE A 45 19.33 28.03 -3.76
CA ILE A 45 19.32 27.77 -2.32
C ILE A 45 20.65 27.11 -1.95
N ASP A 46 21.44 27.75 -1.10
CA ASP A 46 22.64 27.14 -0.51
C ASP A 46 22.23 26.26 0.69
N ALA A 47 22.48 24.96 0.59
CA ALA A 47 22.19 23.99 1.64
C ALA A 47 23.21 24.02 2.79
N LYS A 48 24.33 24.75 2.66
CA LYS A 48 25.35 24.93 3.71
C LYS A 48 25.88 23.61 4.30
N GLY A 49 26.06 22.62 3.44
CA GLY A 49 26.50 21.27 3.81
C GLY A 49 25.40 20.38 4.39
N ALA A 50 24.14 20.82 4.42
CA ALA A 50 23.02 20.02 4.91
C ALA A 50 22.85 18.73 4.08
N ILE A 51 22.29 17.73 4.74
CA ILE A 51 21.97 16.44 4.13
C ILE A 51 20.67 16.56 3.34
N ILE A 52 20.68 16.04 2.12
CA ILE A 52 19.48 15.90 1.29
C ILE A 52 19.30 14.42 0.93
N THR A 53 18.09 13.92 1.13
CA THR A 53 17.63 12.60 0.71
C THR A 53 16.41 12.75 -0.20
N PRO A 54 16.04 11.73 -0.98
CA PRO A 54 14.67 11.61 -1.45
C PRO A 54 13.70 11.65 -0.28
N GLY A 55 12.50 12.18 -0.52
CA GLY A 55 11.43 12.05 0.46
C GLY A 55 11.09 10.57 0.67
N PHE A 56 10.88 10.18 1.93
CA PHE A 56 10.54 8.80 2.24
C PHE A 56 9.17 8.42 1.67
N ILE A 57 9.04 7.13 1.38
CA ILE A 57 7.82 6.50 0.89
C ILE A 57 7.39 5.47 1.93
N ASP A 58 6.23 5.68 2.55
CA ASP A 58 5.60 4.65 3.39
C ASP A 58 4.65 3.81 2.54
N GLU A 59 4.93 2.52 2.44
CA GLU A 59 4.17 1.61 1.58
C GLU A 59 2.91 1.04 2.27
N HIS A 60 2.75 1.23 3.58
CA HIS A 60 1.59 0.71 4.30
C HIS A 60 1.25 1.59 5.50
N THR A 61 0.29 2.48 5.30
CA THR A 61 -0.24 3.32 6.36
C THR A 61 -1.76 3.45 6.27
N HIS A 62 -2.34 3.98 7.35
CA HIS A 62 -3.75 4.31 7.46
C HIS A 62 -3.96 5.82 7.68
N VAL A 63 -2.92 6.66 7.55
CA VAL A 63 -3.03 8.12 7.70
C VAL A 63 -4.17 8.69 6.85
N GLY A 64 -4.96 9.60 7.41
CA GLY A 64 -6.16 10.15 6.78
C GLY A 64 -7.37 9.22 6.78
N GLY A 65 -7.19 7.89 6.79
CA GLY A 65 -8.29 6.91 6.97
C GLY A 65 -8.49 6.47 8.42
N TRP A 66 -7.53 6.74 9.30
CA TRP A 66 -7.70 6.73 10.74
C TRP A 66 -7.16 8.04 11.31
N GLU A 67 -8.07 8.98 11.57
CA GLU A 67 -7.72 10.34 11.98
C GLU A 67 -7.10 10.36 13.38
N GLU A 68 -6.01 11.12 13.51
CA GLU A 68 -5.31 11.25 14.77
C GLU A 68 -6.15 12.02 15.81
N GLY A 69 -6.33 11.42 16.99
CA GLY A 69 -6.94 12.07 18.15
C GLY A 69 -8.47 12.04 18.22
N LEU A 70 -9.17 11.44 17.25
CA LEU A 70 -10.65 11.40 17.23
C LEU A 70 -11.28 10.10 17.73
N GLY A 71 -10.55 8.97 17.72
CA GLY A 71 -11.09 7.69 18.18
C GLY A 71 -11.85 6.94 17.08
N TRP A 72 -13.08 6.51 17.35
CA TRP A 72 -13.89 5.71 16.42
C TRP A 72 -14.45 6.58 15.28
N GLU A 73 -14.80 7.82 15.57
CA GLU A 73 -15.42 8.78 14.67
C GLU A 73 -14.54 9.13 13.46
N GLY A 74 -13.23 8.93 13.58
CA GLY A 74 -12.26 9.14 12.48
C GLY A 74 -11.69 7.84 11.92
N ALA A 75 -12.27 6.67 12.20
CA ALA A 75 -11.70 5.36 11.86
C ALA A 75 -12.32 4.72 10.59
N ASP A 76 -12.24 5.41 9.45
CA ASP A 76 -12.83 5.03 8.16
C ASP A 76 -11.96 4.09 7.29
N PHE A 77 -11.15 3.23 7.91
CA PHE A 77 -10.21 2.33 7.21
C PHE A 77 -10.59 0.84 7.26
N ASN A 78 -11.60 0.42 8.04
CA ASN A 78 -12.10 -0.96 8.02
C ASN A 78 -13.63 -0.99 7.85
N GLU A 79 -14.12 -1.54 6.73
CA GLU A 79 -15.55 -1.83 6.53
C GLU A 79 -15.89 -3.24 7.05
N TRP A 80 -15.78 -3.42 8.36
CA TRP A 80 -15.86 -4.72 9.05
C TRP A 80 -17.29 -5.29 9.23
N THR A 81 -18.26 -4.83 8.44
CA THR A 81 -19.63 -5.35 8.43
C THR A 81 -19.81 -6.59 7.54
N ASP A 82 -18.92 -6.79 6.56
CA ASP A 82 -18.85 -7.93 5.62
C ASP A 82 -17.38 -8.36 5.46
N PRO A 83 -17.01 -9.66 5.60
CA PRO A 83 -15.63 -10.13 5.43
C PRO A 83 -15.04 -9.94 4.02
N VAL A 84 -15.87 -9.69 3.01
CA VAL A 84 -15.48 -9.59 1.61
C VAL A 84 -16.04 -8.31 0.98
N THR A 85 -15.27 -7.22 1.06
CA THR A 85 -15.63 -5.87 0.61
C THR A 85 -14.74 -5.33 -0.53
N PRO A 86 -14.47 -6.08 -1.61
CA PRO A 86 -13.60 -5.60 -2.71
C PRO A 86 -14.11 -4.35 -3.46
N HIS A 87 -15.37 -3.97 -3.23
CA HIS A 87 -16.02 -2.83 -3.88
C HIS A 87 -15.76 -1.50 -3.15
N VAL A 88 -15.30 -1.52 -1.90
CA VAL A 88 -14.97 -0.30 -1.17
C VAL A 88 -13.57 0.19 -1.54
N SER A 89 -13.34 1.48 -1.35
CA SER A 89 -12.05 2.11 -1.61
C SER A 89 -11.65 2.99 -0.44
N ILE A 90 -10.39 2.91 -0.03
CA ILE A 90 -9.85 3.83 0.97
C ILE A 90 -9.84 5.29 0.47
N LEU A 91 -9.91 5.51 -0.86
CA LEU A 91 -10.04 6.85 -1.43
C LEU A 91 -11.20 7.63 -0.81
N ASP A 92 -12.31 6.95 -0.56
CA ASP A 92 -13.56 7.55 -0.11
C ASP A 92 -13.60 7.82 1.39
N GLY A 93 -12.60 7.36 2.15
CA GLY A 93 -12.48 7.53 3.61
C GLY A 93 -11.30 8.39 4.04
N ILE A 94 -10.53 8.98 3.11
CA ILE A 94 -9.37 9.81 3.47
C ILE A 94 -9.80 11.24 3.80
N ASN A 95 -9.53 11.69 5.03
CA ASN A 95 -9.54 13.10 5.40
C ASN A 95 -8.17 13.75 5.11
N PRO A 96 -8.02 14.62 4.08
CA PRO A 96 -6.75 15.29 3.79
C PRO A 96 -6.35 16.34 4.84
N ALA A 97 -7.26 16.71 5.75
CA ALA A 97 -7.00 17.63 6.85
C ALA A 97 -6.45 16.95 8.11
N ASP A 98 -6.32 15.60 8.12
CA ASP A 98 -5.71 14.86 9.21
C ASP A 98 -4.29 15.40 9.52
N ILE A 99 -4.04 15.71 10.78
CA ILE A 99 -2.76 16.21 11.26
C ILE A 99 -1.63 15.20 11.03
N GLY A 100 -1.96 13.91 10.92
CA GLY A 100 -1.01 12.85 10.59
C GLY A 100 -0.29 13.08 9.26
N PHE A 101 -0.91 13.75 8.27
CA PHE A 101 -0.21 14.12 7.05
C PHE A 101 0.87 15.18 7.28
N ALA A 102 0.62 16.15 8.16
CA ALA A 102 1.60 17.17 8.49
C ALA A 102 2.77 16.57 9.27
N ASP A 103 2.50 15.65 10.18
CA ASP A 103 3.53 14.99 10.98
C ASP A 103 4.36 14.01 10.15
N ALA A 104 3.74 13.29 9.21
CA ALA A 104 4.45 12.50 8.20
C ALA A 104 5.45 13.37 7.40
N ARG A 105 5.03 14.57 6.95
CA ARG A 105 5.91 15.50 6.24
C ARG A 105 7.05 16.03 7.11
N LYS A 106 6.81 16.33 8.39
CA LYS A 106 7.87 16.74 9.34
C LYS A 106 8.89 15.61 9.53
N GLY A 107 8.46 14.36 9.47
CA GLY A 107 9.31 13.17 9.48
C GLY A 107 10.00 12.85 8.14
N GLY A 108 9.78 13.66 7.10
CA GLY A 108 10.36 13.46 5.77
C GLY A 108 9.60 12.49 4.86
N VAL A 109 8.41 12.01 5.26
CA VAL A 109 7.55 11.16 4.43
C VAL A 109 6.74 12.02 3.46
N THR A 110 7.00 11.85 2.16
CA THR A 110 6.39 12.68 1.11
C THR A 110 5.38 11.93 0.26
N THR A 111 5.38 10.60 0.35
CA THR A 111 4.48 9.73 -0.40
C THR A 111 4.07 8.58 0.49
N VAL A 112 2.78 8.27 0.45
CA VAL A 112 2.22 7.20 1.24
C VAL A 112 1.33 6.35 0.35
N GLN A 113 1.31 5.06 0.63
CA GLN A 113 0.27 4.17 0.18
C GLN A 113 -0.70 3.92 1.34
N ILE A 114 -1.92 4.42 1.17
CA ILE A 114 -2.99 4.29 2.15
C ILE A 114 -3.79 3.06 1.76
N THR A 115 -4.07 2.21 2.73
CA THR A 115 -4.73 0.92 2.52
C THR A 115 -5.84 0.72 3.57
N PRO A 116 -6.92 0.00 3.23
CA PRO A 116 -7.82 -0.52 4.26
C PRO A 116 -7.06 -1.32 5.32
N GLY A 117 -7.66 -1.51 6.49
CA GLY A 117 -7.06 -2.27 7.59
C GLY A 117 -7.03 -3.79 7.33
N SER A 118 -7.00 -4.56 8.41
CA SER A 118 -6.88 -6.02 8.37
C SER A 118 -8.06 -6.74 9.01
N SER A 119 -9.17 -6.05 9.23
CA SER A 119 -10.38 -6.67 9.76
C SER A 119 -10.97 -7.67 8.78
N ASN A 120 -10.93 -7.38 7.48
CA ASN A 120 -11.62 -8.14 6.43
C ASN A 120 -10.70 -9.16 5.76
N ILE A 121 -11.27 -10.25 5.23
CA ILE A 121 -10.53 -11.17 4.35
C ILE A 121 -10.17 -10.48 3.04
N ILE A 122 -11.08 -9.69 2.49
CA ILE A 122 -10.80 -8.74 1.40
C ILE A 122 -11.35 -7.39 1.84
N GLY A 123 -10.46 -6.42 2.03
CA GLY A 123 -10.76 -5.13 2.65
C GLY A 123 -11.00 -3.97 1.68
N GLY A 124 -10.74 -4.16 0.38
CA GLY A 124 -11.01 -3.13 -0.64
C GLY A 124 -9.77 -2.57 -1.32
N LEU A 125 -10.00 -1.54 -2.14
CA LEU A 125 -8.98 -0.90 -2.97
C LEU A 125 -8.11 0.07 -2.17
N MET A 126 -6.86 0.18 -2.60
CA MET A 126 -5.84 1.07 -2.03
C MET A 126 -5.24 1.99 -3.08
N LEU A 127 -4.54 3.04 -2.63
CA LEU A 127 -3.96 4.07 -3.48
C LEU A 127 -2.63 4.57 -2.95
N ALA A 128 -1.84 5.18 -3.84
CA ALA A 128 -0.66 5.96 -3.48
C ALA A 128 -0.90 7.44 -3.74
N LEU A 129 -0.51 8.30 -2.79
CA LEU A 129 -0.66 9.75 -2.89
C LEU A 129 0.55 10.52 -2.32
N LYS A 130 0.63 11.81 -2.66
CA LYS A 130 1.54 12.77 -2.01
C LYS A 130 0.93 13.25 -0.70
N THR A 131 1.72 13.31 0.36
CA THR A 131 1.28 13.77 1.69
C THR A 131 0.95 15.26 1.77
N SER A 132 1.04 16.01 0.66
CA SER A 132 0.77 17.45 0.59
C SER A 132 -0.40 17.73 -0.33
N GLY A 133 -1.38 18.49 0.17
CA GLY A 133 -2.57 18.90 -0.57
C GLY A 133 -3.77 18.98 0.37
N THR A 134 -4.89 19.46 -0.16
CA THR A 134 -6.17 19.55 0.58
C THR A 134 -7.33 18.91 -0.19
N ILE A 135 -7.06 18.41 -1.40
CA ILE A 135 -8.04 17.74 -2.27
C ILE A 135 -7.43 16.39 -2.62
N VAL A 136 -8.01 15.30 -2.10
CA VAL A 136 -7.44 13.95 -2.20
C VAL A 136 -7.19 13.55 -3.65
N ASP A 137 -8.13 13.84 -4.57
CA ASP A 137 -7.96 13.55 -6.01
C ASP A 137 -6.72 14.17 -6.63
N LYS A 138 -6.29 15.34 -6.14
CA LYS A 138 -5.06 16.04 -6.61
C LYS A 138 -3.80 15.54 -5.92
N MET A 139 -3.95 14.85 -4.78
CA MET A 139 -2.85 14.23 -4.05
C MET A 139 -2.50 12.85 -4.64
N VAL A 140 -3.50 12.14 -5.19
CA VAL A 140 -3.34 10.80 -5.76
C VAL A 140 -2.29 10.77 -6.87
N LEU A 141 -1.35 9.83 -6.74
CA LEU A 141 -0.34 9.51 -7.75
C LEU A 141 -0.77 8.31 -8.60
N LYS A 142 -1.41 7.32 -7.97
CA LYS A 142 -1.88 6.09 -8.63
C LYS A 142 -3.07 5.51 -7.87
N TYR A 143 -4.09 5.10 -8.60
CA TYR A 143 -5.27 4.41 -8.08
C TYR A 143 -5.89 3.50 -9.16
N PRO A 144 -6.32 2.27 -8.82
CA PRO A 144 -5.93 1.53 -7.61
C PRO A 144 -4.47 1.05 -7.68
N THR A 145 -3.81 0.92 -6.53
CA THR A 145 -2.46 0.34 -6.43
C THR A 145 -2.46 -1.13 -6.02
N GLY A 146 -3.58 -1.63 -5.49
CA GLY A 146 -3.72 -2.99 -4.98
C GLY A 146 -5.12 -3.29 -4.48
N MET A 147 -5.31 -4.54 -4.05
CA MET A 147 -6.47 -5.00 -3.30
C MET A 147 -6.00 -5.50 -1.93
N LYS A 148 -6.50 -4.94 -0.82
CA LYS A 148 -6.12 -5.38 0.52
C LYS A 148 -6.79 -6.69 0.90
N SER A 149 -6.04 -7.59 1.51
CA SER A 149 -6.51 -8.85 2.09
C SER A 149 -5.84 -9.12 3.43
N ALA A 150 -6.45 -9.96 4.28
CA ALA A 150 -5.86 -10.36 5.55
C ALA A 150 -6.09 -11.84 5.88
N LEU A 151 -5.07 -12.44 6.49
CA LEU A 151 -5.08 -13.75 7.13
C LEU A 151 -4.63 -13.61 8.60
N GLY A 152 -4.69 -14.70 9.36
CA GLY A 152 -4.27 -14.71 10.76
C GLY A 152 -5.36 -14.28 11.74
N GLU A 153 -4.98 -13.52 12.75
CA GLU A 153 -5.81 -13.32 13.95
C GLU A 153 -6.89 -12.26 13.79
N ASN A 154 -6.56 -11.16 13.12
CA ASN A 154 -7.45 -10.01 12.99
C ASN A 154 -8.80 -10.40 12.37
N PRO A 155 -8.88 -11.00 11.16
CA PRO A 155 -10.17 -11.30 10.57
C PRO A 155 -10.97 -12.34 11.37
N LYS A 156 -10.33 -13.38 11.90
CA LYS A 156 -11.06 -14.40 12.68
C LYS A 156 -11.59 -13.85 14.01
N SER A 157 -10.89 -12.89 14.61
CA SER A 157 -11.30 -12.24 15.85
C SER A 157 -12.47 -11.28 15.60
N THR A 158 -12.33 -10.44 14.57
CA THR A 158 -13.33 -9.45 14.17
C THR A 158 -14.70 -10.09 13.88
N TYR A 159 -14.76 -11.12 13.02
CA TYR A 159 -16.05 -11.74 12.68
C TYR A 159 -16.46 -12.83 13.67
N GLY A 160 -15.51 -13.59 14.22
CA GLY A 160 -15.80 -14.60 15.23
C GLY A 160 -16.48 -14.04 16.47
N SER A 161 -16.07 -12.85 16.94
CA SER A 161 -16.73 -12.15 18.05
C SER A 161 -18.17 -11.71 17.74
N GLN A 162 -18.53 -11.60 16.45
CA GLN A 162 -19.89 -11.30 15.99
C GLN A 162 -20.72 -12.58 15.71
N GLY A 163 -20.16 -13.76 15.96
CA GLY A 163 -20.79 -15.04 15.58
C GLY A 163 -20.88 -15.24 14.06
N LYS A 164 -20.04 -14.56 13.28
CA LYS A 164 -19.99 -14.63 11.81
C LYS A 164 -18.72 -15.34 11.33
N ALA A 165 -18.77 -15.89 10.12
CA ALA A 165 -17.58 -16.36 9.45
C ALA A 165 -16.71 -15.18 8.96
N PRO A 166 -15.38 -15.28 8.99
CA PRO A 166 -14.59 -16.39 9.53
C PRO A 166 -14.38 -16.28 11.05
N ALA A 167 -14.43 -17.41 11.77
CA ALA A 167 -14.04 -17.51 13.18
C ALA A 167 -12.73 -18.33 13.37
N THR A 168 -12.15 -18.82 12.27
CA THR A 168 -10.95 -19.68 12.27
C THR A 168 -10.08 -19.35 11.05
N ARG A 169 -8.78 -19.69 11.13
CA ARG A 169 -7.83 -19.54 9.99
C ARG A 169 -8.26 -20.33 8.76
N MET A 170 -8.84 -21.52 8.95
CA MET A 170 -9.41 -22.32 7.86
C MET A 170 -10.61 -21.63 7.20
N GLY A 171 -11.48 -20.98 7.98
CA GLY A 171 -12.56 -20.15 7.45
C GLY A 171 -12.04 -18.94 6.68
N SER A 172 -11.01 -18.27 7.19
CA SER A 172 -10.34 -17.15 6.50
C SER A 172 -9.81 -17.57 5.13
N ALA A 173 -9.08 -18.69 5.07
CA ALA A 173 -8.54 -19.22 3.83
C ALA A 173 -9.64 -19.68 2.86
N ALA A 174 -10.73 -20.26 3.35
CA ALA A 174 -11.86 -20.69 2.53
C ALA A 174 -12.56 -19.48 1.87
N LEU A 175 -12.85 -18.43 2.63
CA LEU A 175 -13.47 -17.22 2.10
C LEU A 175 -12.60 -16.50 1.07
N LEU A 176 -11.29 -16.47 1.27
CA LEU A 176 -10.37 -15.89 0.28
C LEU A 176 -10.40 -16.69 -1.03
N ARG A 177 -10.37 -18.03 -0.94
CA ARG A 177 -10.47 -18.91 -2.13
C ARG A 177 -11.79 -18.74 -2.85
N GLU A 178 -12.90 -18.69 -2.11
CA GLU A 178 -14.23 -18.52 -2.68
C GLU A 178 -14.36 -17.22 -3.48
N ALA A 179 -13.85 -16.12 -2.92
CA ALA A 179 -13.84 -14.82 -3.58
C ALA A 179 -12.99 -14.84 -4.87
N LEU A 180 -11.78 -15.39 -4.81
CA LEU A 180 -10.89 -15.48 -5.98
C LEU A 180 -11.44 -16.44 -7.06
N LEU A 181 -12.06 -17.55 -6.65
CA LEU A 181 -12.71 -18.49 -7.56
C LEU A 181 -13.90 -17.84 -8.29
N SER A 182 -14.72 -17.12 -7.54
CA SER A 182 -15.85 -16.37 -8.11
C SER A 182 -15.39 -15.33 -9.12
N ALA A 183 -14.31 -14.59 -8.80
CA ALA A 183 -13.72 -13.62 -9.72
C ALA A 183 -13.15 -14.28 -10.99
N LYS A 184 -12.47 -15.43 -10.84
CA LYS A 184 -11.94 -16.21 -11.98
C LYS A 184 -13.07 -16.70 -12.89
N GLN A 185 -14.16 -17.19 -12.32
CA GLN A 185 -15.35 -17.59 -13.08
C GLN A 185 -15.99 -16.40 -13.78
N TYR A 186 -16.09 -15.25 -13.11
CA TYR A 186 -16.61 -14.01 -13.68
C TYR A 186 -15.80 -13.55 -14.90
N VAL A 187 -14.46 -13.53 -14.80
CA VAL A 187 -13.56 -13.21 -15.91
C VAL A 187 -13.77 -14.18 -17.07
N ALA A 188 -13.81 -15.49 -16.81
CA ALA A 188 -13.98 -16.50 -17.84
C ALA A 188 -15.34 -16.39 -18.56
N LYS A 189 -16.42 -16.08 -17.83
CA LYS A 189 -17.75 -15.82 -18.43
C LYS A 189 -17.73 -14.57 -19.31
N GLN A 190 -17.05 -13.51 -18.85
CA GLN A 190 -16.91 -12.26 -19.62
C GLN A 190 -16.17 -12.49 -20.94
N GLU A 191 -15.03 -13.19 -20.89
CA GLU A 191 -14.18 -13.46 -22.05
C GLU A 191 -14.84 -14.37 -23.09
N ARG A 192 -15.68 -15.32 -22.65
CA ARG A 192 -16.48 -16.14 -23.57
C ARG A 192 -17.69 -15.41 -24.16
N GLY A 193 -18.05 -14.25 -23.63
CA GLY A 193 -19.27 -13.53 -24.04
C GLY A 193 -20.55 -14.26 -23.64
N ASP A 194 -20.55 -14.94 -22.49
CA ASP A 194 -21.70 -15.69 -22.01
C ASP A 194 -22.93 -14.77 -21.83
N LYS A 195 -24.10 -15.16 -22.35
CA LYS A 195 -25.33 -14.33 -22.34
C LYS A 195 -25.86 -14.02 -20.93
N ASP A 196 -25.53 -14.85 -19.94
CA ASP A 196 -25.92 -14.66 -18.54
C ASP A 196 -24.90 -13.82 -17.75
N TRP A 197 -23.79 -13.40 -18.37
CA TRP A 197 -22.85 -12.50 -17.73
C TRP A 197 -23.50 -11.15 -17.43
N LYS A 198 -23.31 -10.68 -16.20
CA LYS A 198 -23.78 -9.38 -15.72
C LYS A 198 -22.66 -8.73 -14.92
N PHE A 199 -22.54 -7.42 -15.05
CA PHE A 199 -21.61 -6.64 -14.27
C PHE A 199 -21.91 -6.78 -12.77
N ASP A 200 -20.86 -7.07 -11.99
CA ASP A 200 -20.88 -7.09 -10.54
C ASP A 200 -19.65 -6.34 -10.04
N GLN A 201 -19.85 -5.25 -9.31
CA GLN A 201 -18.76 -4.36 -8.87
C GLN A 201 -17.74 -5.06 -7.98
N LYS A 202 -18.16 -6.01 -7.12
CA LYS A 202 -17.25 -6.77 -6.25
C LYS A 202 -16.35 -7.66 -7.10
N LEU A 203 -16.95 -8.40 -8.04
CA LEU A 203 -16.21 -9.31 -8.91
C LEU A 203 -15.36 -8.57 -9.94
N ASP A 204 -15.79 -7.40 -10.42
CA ASP A 204 -15.03 -6.59 -11.36
C ASP A 204 -13.74 -6.03 -10.74
N ASN A 205 -13.79 -5.59 -9.48
CA ASN A 205 -12.58 -5.17 -8.78
C ASN A 205 -11.63 -6.34 -8.49
N LEU A 206 -12.16 -7.53 -8.15
CA LEU A 206 -11.34 -8.73 -8.00
C LEU A 206 -10.81 -9.26 -9.34
N ALA A 207 -11.52 -9.05 -10.43
CA ALA A 207 -11.06 -9.40 -11.78
C ALA A 207 -9.74 -8.70 -12.12
N LYS A 208 -9.50 -7.49 -11.59
CA LYS A 208 -8.21 -6.79 -11.73
C LYS A 208 -7.04 -7.57 -11.11
N VAL A 209 -7.28 -8.27 -9.99
CA VAL A 209 -6.30 -9.15 -9.35
C VAL A 209 -6.09 -10.41 -10.19
N ILE A 210 -7.17 -11.03 -10.67
CA ILE A 210 -7.11 -12.22 -11.54
C ILE A 210 -6.35 -11.93 -12.84
N ARG A 211 -6.54 -10.76 -13.42
CA ARG A 211 -5.84 -10.28 -14.63
C ARG A 211 -4.44 -9.76 -14.35
N LYS A 212 -3.99 -9.77 -13.09
CA LYS A 212 -2.68 -9.25 -12.66
C LYS A 212 -2.48 -7.75 -12.96
N GLU A 213 -3.56 -6.98 -13.11
CA GLU A 213 -3.53 -5.52 -13.28
C GLU A 213 -3.10 -4.81 -11.98
N ILE A 214 -3.51 -5.37 -10.84
CA ILE A 214 -3.11 -4.94 -9.49
C ILE A 214 -2.78 -6.16 -8.62
N PRO A 215 -1.84 -6.06 -7.68
CA PRO A 215 -1.52 -7.15 -6.76
C PRO A 215 -2.56 -7.28 -5.64
N LEU A 216 -2.68 -8.49 -5.10
CA LEU A 216 -3.30 -8.73 -3.80
C LEU A 216 -2.29 -8.45 -2.68
N ARG A 217 -2.64 -7.60 -1.73
CA ARG A 217 -1.74 -7.14 -0.65
C ARG A 217 -2.18 -7.81 0.64
N ILE A 218 -1.47 -8.86 1.08
CA ILE A 218 -1.99 -9.80 2.09
C ILE A 218 -1.32 -9.55 3.44
N HIS A 219 -2.08 -9.04 4.40
CA HIS A 219 -1.70 -9.00 5.81
C HIS A 219 -1.51 -10.41 6.36
N ALA A 220 -0.29 -10.73 6.82
CA ALA A 220 0.02 -11.98 7.49
C ALA A 220 1.21 -11.83 8.45
N HIS A 221 1.03 -12.24 9.70
CA HIS A 221 2.09 -12.20 10.72
C HIS A 221 2.81 -13.54 10.88
N ARG A 222 2.06 -14.61 11.16
CA ARG A 222 2.60 -15.94 11.49
C ARG A 222 3.13 -16.68 10.26
N ALA A 223 4.17 -17.50 10.41
CA ALA A 223 4.83 -18.17 9.29
C ALA A 223 3.87 -19.05 8.47
N ASP A 224 2.94 -19.75 9.12
CA ASP A 224 1.95 -20.58 8.43
C ASP A 224 0.81 -19.79 7.76
N ASP A 225 0.46 -18.61 8.29
CA ASP A 225 -0.44 -17.65 7.64
C ASP A 225 0.22 -17.13 6.35
N ILE A 226 1.53 -16.80 6.39
CA ILE A 226 2.32 -16.41 5.21
C ILE A 226 2.39 -17.56 4.19
N LEU A 227 2.69 -18.79 4.63
CA LEU A 227 2.71 -19.96 3.74
C LEU A 227 1.31 -20.25 3.15
N THR A 228 0.24 -19.93 3.86
CA THR A 228 -1.13 -20.01 3.33
C THR A 228 -1.35 -18.99 2.22
N ALA A 229 -0.91 -17.75 2.41
CA ALA A 229 -0.94 -16.73 1.37
C ALA A 229 -0.17 -17.19 0.12
N ILE A 230 1.03 -17.76 0.29
CA ILE A 230 1.83 -18.31 -0.82
C ILE A 230 1.10 -19.44 -1.55
N ARG A 231 0.49 -20.38 -0.81
CA ARG A 231 -0.29 -21.47 -1.43
C ARG A 231 -1.44 -20.93 -2.28
N ILE A 232 -2.21 -19.98 -1.75
CA ILE A 232 -3.35 -19.39 -2.47
C ILE A 232 -2.87 -18.57 -3.67
N GLY A 233 -1.81 -17.77 -3.52
CA GLY A 233 -1.24 -16.98 -4.61
C GLY A 233 -0.82 -17.85 -5.80
N LYS A 234 -0.22 -19.01 -5.54
CA LYS A 234 0.11 -20.02 -6.56
C LYS A 234 -1.12 -20.71 -7.15
N GLU A 235 -2.07 -21.10 -6.30
CA GLU A 235 -3.29 -21.80 -6.70
C GLU A 235 -4.10 -21.01 -7.73
N PHE A 236 -4.16 -19.68 -7.57
CA PHE A 236 -4.89 -18.79 -8.46
C PHE A 236 -4.02 -18.12 -9.53
N ASP A 237 -2.69 -18.31 -9.49
CA ASP A 237 -1.72 -17.62 -10.34
C ASP A 237 -1.93 -16.10 -10.33
N ILE A 238 -1.80 -15.47 -9.16
CA ILE A 238 -1.97 -14.02 -8.99
C ILE A 238 -0.70 -13.36 -8.47
N ASN A 239 -0.53 -12.07 -8.77
CA ASN A 239 0.51 -11.25 -8.14
C ASN A 239 0.07 -10.90 -6.71
N PHE A 240 0.97 -11.06 -5.74
CA PHE A 240 0.70 -10.69 -4.36
C PHE A 240 1.96 -10.23 -3.62
N THR A 241 1.75 -9.51 -2.51
CA THR A 241 2.79 -9.16 -1.53
C THR A 241 2.32 -9.55 -0.13
N ILE A 242 3.26 -9.64 0.80
CA ILE A 242 2.97 -9.88 2.22
C ILE A 242 3.14 -8.59 3.02
N GLU A 243 2.11 -8.19 3.76
CA GLU A 243 2.18 -7.08 4.69
C GLU A 243 2.55 -7.59 6.09
N HIS A 244 3.38 -6.82 6.77
CA HIS A 244 4.00 -7.06 8.07
C HIS A 244 5.06 -8.16 8.09
N CYS A 245 4.71 -9.36 7.59
CA CYS A 245 5.64 -10.48 7.45
C CYS A 245 6.44 -10.78 8.74
N THR A 246 5.79 -10.69 9.90
CA THR A 246 6.46 -10.68 11.22
C THR A 246 7.33 -11.91 11.46
N GLU A 247 6.80 -13.10 11.20
CA GLU A 247 7.54 -14.37 11.28
C GLU A 247 8.17 -14.78 9.94
N GLY A 248 8.22 -13.90 8.94
CA GLY A 248 8.83 -14.20 7.65
C GLY A 248 10.29 -14.61 7.75
N HIS A 249 11.01 -14.10 8.77
CA HIS A 249 12.38 -14.49 9.07
C HIS A 249 12.55 -15.99 9.41
N LEU A 250 11.49 -16.68 9.87
CA LEU A 250 11.51 -18.13 10.14
C LEU A 250 11.42 -18.98 8.87
N ILE A 251 10.98 -18.38 7.75
CA ILE A 251 10.72 -19.05 6.47
C ILE A 251 11.33 -18.26 5.30
N ALA A 252 12.43 -17.55 5.53
CA ALA A 252 13.05 -16.67 4.55
C ALA A 252 13.39 -17.39 3.24
N ASP A 253 13.87 -18.63 3.32
CA ASP A 253 14.17 -19.46 2.13
C ASP A 253 12.92 -19.73 1.30
N GLU A 254 11.76 -19.97 1.93
CA GLU A 254 10.50 -20.14 1.22
C GLU A 254 10.01 -18.81 0.63
N ILE A 255 10.24 -17.66 1.27
CA ILE A 255 9.93 -16.34 0.68
C ILE A 255 10.74 -16.11 -0.60
N VAL A 256 12.06 -16.36 -0.55
CA VAL A 256 12.98 -16.20 -1.70
C VAL A 256 12.62 -17.19 -2.82
N LYS A 257 12.46 -18.47 -2.50
CA LYS A 257 12.12 -19.53 -3.46
C LYS A 257 10.82 -19.25 -4.21
N ASN A 258 9.88 -18.58 -3.57
CA ASN A 258 8.58 -18.24 -4.15
C ASN A 258 8.52 -16.83 -4.74
N ASN A 259 9.66 -16.10 -4.76
CA ASN A 259 9.78 -14.74 -5.27
C ASN A 259 8.73 -13.77 -4.67
N VAL A 260 8.53 -13.87 -3.36
CA VAL A 260 7.53 -13.07 -2.63
C VAL A 260 8.19 -11.83 -2.07
N THR A 261 7.59 -10.67 -2.31
CA THR A 261 8.00 -9.41 -1.67
C THR A 261 7.19 -9.14 -0.42
N ALA A 262 7.81 -8.47 0.55
CA ALA A 262 7.20 -8.17 1.83
C ALA A 262 7.40 -6.71 2.24
N CYS A 263 6.33 -6.08 2.73
CA CYS A 263 6.38 -4.82 3.45
C CYS A 263 6.49 -5.13 4.95
N VAL A 264 7.67 -4.95 5.54
CA VAL A 264 7.94 -5.30 6.95
C VAL A 264 7.54 -4.17 7.91
N GLY A 265 7.13 -4.54 9.13
CA GLY A 265 6.74 -3.61 10.18
C GLY A 265 5.25 -3.71 10.56
N PRO A 266 4.82 -3.03 11.65
CA PRO A 266 5.62 -2.19 12.53
C PRO A 266 6.57 -3.02 13.41
N THR A 267 7.82 -2.57 13.57
CA THR A 267 8.84 -3.22 14.41
C THR A 267 9.06 -2.49 15.74
N ILE A 268 8.73 -1.20 15.80
CA ILE A 268 8.79 -0.38 17.01
C ILE A 268 7.37 -0.32 17.60
N TRP A 269 7.11 -1.16 18.60
CA TRP A 269 5.84 -1.19 19.32
C TRP A 269 6.09 -1.06 20.82
N ARG A 270 5.14 -0.47 21.54
CA ARG A 270 5.22 -0.31 22.99
C ARG A 270 4.82 -1.64 23.64
N ARG A 271 5.74 -2.27 24.37
CA ARG A 271 5.45 -3.45 25.20
C ARG A 271 4.44 -3.14 26.29
#